data_AF-A0A9P7HV45-F1
#
_entry.id   AF-A0A9P7HV45-F1
#
_cell.length_a   1.000
_cell.length_b   1.000
_cell.length_c   1.000
_cell.angle_alpha   90.00
_cell.angle_beta   90.00
_cell.angle_gamma   90.00
#
_symmetry.space_group_name_H-M   'P 1'
#
loop_
_entity.id
_entity.type
_entity.pdbx_description
1 polymer ?
#
loop_
_entity_poly.entity_id
_entity_poly.type
_entity_poly.pdbx_seq_one_letter_code
_entity_poly.pdbx_strand_id
1 'polypeptide(L)'
;MDDPGYTWPAWKFGLKREDLSHKLHDQYNTYLAPIQSPEAFYHDISEIAHTAHSVAEFHHLAHDRRQQRLNELTEALESASFEIIANPSLIDTPQ
;
A
#
# COMPACT_ATOMS: atom_id res chain seq x y z
N MET A 1 -4.05 -18.30 0.76
CA MET A 1 -2.98 -19.17 0.23
C MET A 1 -1.75 -18.83 1.04
N ASP A 2 -1.35 -19.69 1.99
CA ASP A 2 -0.18 -19.46 2.85
C ASP A 2 1.08 -19.86 2.08
N ASP A 3 1.63 -18.92 1.32
CA ASP A 3 2.92 -19.11 0.67
C ASP A 3 4.03 -18.91 1.73
N PRO A 4 4.86 -19.93 2.01
CA PRO A 4 5.89 -19.88 3.06
C PRO A 4 6.92 -18.75 2.91
N GLY A 5 6.98 -18.07 1.76
CA GLY A 5 7.79 -16.86 1.55
C GLY A 5 7.26 -15.58 2.21
N TYR A 6 5.98 -15.54 2.60
CA TYR A 6 5.33 -14.33 3.13
C TYR A 6 5.34 -14.28 4.67
N THR A 7 6.52 -14.37 5.29
CA THR A 7 6.71 -14.17 6.73
C THR A 7 7.25 -12.77 7.04
N TRP A 8 6.45 -11.94 7.71
CA TRP A 8 6.89 -10.64 8.25
C TRP A 8 6.94 -10.70 9.79
N PRO A 9 7.80 -9.90 10.46
CA PRO A 9 8.05 -10.03 11.90
C PRO A 9 6.95 -9.38 12.77
N ALA A 10 5.69 -9.79 12.59
CA ALA A 10 4.51 -9.26 13.30
C ALA A 10 4.65 -9.29 14.83
N TRP A 11 5.26 -10.35 15.35
CA TRP A 11 5.48 -10.58 16.78
C TRP A 11 6.29 -9.46 17.45
N LYS A 12 7.16 -8.76 16.71
CA LYS A 12 7.95 -7.62 17.20
C LYS A 12 7.07 -6.45 17.64
N PHE A 13 5.86 -6.38 17.10
CA PHE A 13 4.93 -5.28 17.33
C PHE A 13 3.67 -5.72 18.10
N GLY A 14 3.67 -6.92 18.68
CA GLY A 14 2.49 -7.48 19.35
C GLY A 14 1.32 -7.75 18.41
N LEU A 15 1.60 -7.94 17.11
CA LEU A 15 0.62 -8.23 16.07
C LEU A 15 0.70 -9.71 15.68
N LYS A 16 -0.38 -10.18 15.07
CA LYS A 16 -0.43 -11.49 14.43
C LYS A 16 -0.16 -11.33 12.93
N ARG A 17 0.26 -12.40 12.27
CA ARG A 17 0.59 -12.34 10.83
C ARG A 17 -0.64 -12.00 9.99
N GLU A 18 -1.79 -12.54 10.39
CA GLU A 18 -3.09 -12.29 9.77
C GLU A 18 -3.52 -10.82 9.84
N ASP A 19 -3.07 -10.07 10.87
CA ASP A 19 -3.39 -8.64 11.05
C ASP A 19 -2.97 -7.80 9.84
N LEU A 20 -2.00 -8.27 9.05
CA LEU A 20 -1.61 -7.60 7.80
C LEU A 20 -2.78 -7.49 6.82
N SER A 21 -3.48 -8.60 6.58
CA SER A 21 -4.53 -8.71 5.56
C SER A 21 -5.85 -8.01 5.93
N HIS A 22 -6.05 -7.71 7.22
CA HIS A 22 -7.26 -7.05 7.70
C HIS A 22 -6.93 -5.73 8.41
N LYS A 23 -6.36 -5.77 9.62
CA LYS A 23 -6.23 -4.59 10.49
C LYS A 23 -5.30 -3.55 9.88
N LEU A 24 -4.11 -3.97 9.44
CA LEU A 24 -3.15 -3.07 8.82
C LEU A 24 -3.58 -2.69 7.41
N HIS A 25 -4.19 -3.60 6.66
CA HIS A 25 -4.76 -3.30 5.35
C HIS A 25 -5.82 -2.18 5.45
N ASP A 26 -6.75 -2.28 6.39
CA ASP A 26 -7.79 -1.28 6.60
C ASP A 26 -7.20 0.05 7.07
N GLN A 27 -6.19 -0.01 7.93
CA GLN A 27 -5.56 1.19 8.50
C GLN A 27 -4.63 1.92 7.51
N TYR A 28 -3.87 1.17 6.72
CA TYR A 28 -2.74 1.69 5.96
C TYR A 28 -2.84 1.52 4.44
N ASN A 29 -3.61 0.53 3.96
CA ASN A 29 -3.79 0.29 2.54
C ASN A 29 -5.19 0.69 2.03
N THR A 30 -6.05 1.30 2.85
CA THR A 30 -7.42 1.63 2.45
C THR A 30 -7.69 3.13 2.53
N TYR A 31 -8.35 3.64 1.49
CA TYR A 31 -8.95 4.98 1.47
C TYR A 31 -10.44 4.89 1.09
N LEU A 32 -10.77 4.91 -0.20
CA LEU A 32 -12.09 4.52 -0.73
C LEU A 32 -12.07 3.11 -1.34
N ALA A 33 -10.88 2.70 -1.77
CA ALA A 33 -10.53 1.39 -2.28
C ALA A 33 -9.11 1.05 -1.78
N PRO A 34 -8.63 -0.20 -1.98
CA PRO A 34 -7.23 -0.53 -1.73
C PRO A 34 -6.30 0.41 -2.54
N ILE A 35 -5.31 0.98 -1.86
CA ILE A 35 -4.30 1.88 -2.44
C ILE A 35 -3.35 1.04 -3.32
N GLN A 36 -2.95 -0.14 -2.84
CA GLN A 36 -2.04 -1.05 -3.53
C GLN A 36 -2.63 -2.46 -3.64
N SER A 37 -2.01 -3.28 -4.51
CA SER A 37 -2.23 -4.72 -4.51
C SER A 37 -1.78 -5.35 -3.17
N PRO A 38 -2.35 -6.50 -2.77
CA PRO A 38 -1.95 -7.18 -1.53
C PRO A 38 -0.46 -7.50 -1.44
N GLU A 39 0.18 -7.86 -2.55
CA GLU A 39 1.61 -8.16 -2.63
C GLU A 39 2.47 -6.92 -2.38
N ALA A 40 2.16 -5.81 -3.05
CA ALA A 40 2.89 -4.55 -2.86
C ALA A 40 2.75 -4.03 -1.43
N PHE A 41 1.54 -4.10 -0.85
CA PHE A 41 1.31 -3.73 0.54
C PHE A 41 2.08 -4.63 1.52
N TYR A 42 2.14 -5.93 1.26
CA TYR A 42 2.96 -6.84 2.05
C TYR A 42 4.43 -6.43 2.06
N HIS A 43 5.00 -6.09 0.90
CA HIS A 43 6.39 -5.67 0.80
C HIS A 43 6.67 -4.40 1.60
N ASP A 44 5.78 -3.40 1.52
CA ASP A 44 5.89 -2.18 2.33
C ASP A 44 5.90 -2.48 3.83
N ILE A 45 4.92 -3.27 4.31
CA ILE A 45 4.85 -3.63 5.73
C ILE A 45 6.06 -4.46 6.16
N SER A 46 6.52 -5.40 5.32
CA SER A 46 7.68 -6.22 5.62
C SER A 46 8.95 -5.37 5.75
N GLU A 47 9.20 -4.44 4.81
CA GLU A 47 10.33 -3.52 4.87
C GLU A 47 10.27 -2.64 6.13
N ILE A 48 9.11 -2.04 6.41
CA ILE A 48 8.89 -1.22 7.61
C ILE A 48 9.14 -2.03 8.88
N ALA A 49 8.68 -3.28 8.91
CA ALA A 49 8.83 -4.17 10.06
C ALA A 49 10.30 -4.53 10.35
N HIS A 50 11.14 -4.60 9.31
CA HIS A 50 12.58 -4.76 9.45
C HIS A 50 13.27 -3.48 9.95
N THR A 51 12.83 -2.31 9.47
CA THR A 51 13.39 -0.99 9.86
C THR A 51 12.97 -0.54 11.26
N ALA A 52 11.68 -0.60 11.60
CA ALA A 52 11.14 -0.05 12.84
C ALA A 52 11.65 -0.82 14.07
N HIS A 53 12.08 -0.15 15.13
CA HIS A 53 12.55 -0.76 16.37
C HIS A 53 11.50 -0.78 17.48
N SER A 54 10.36 -0.11 17.29
CA SER A 54 9.25 -0.06 18.24
C SER A 54 7.89 -0.09 17.56
N VAL A 55 6.84 -0.39 18.33
CA VAL A 55 5.44 -0.34 17.87
C VAL A 55 5.07 1.07 17.38
N ALA A 56 5.49 2.11 18.11
CA ALA A 56 5.21 3.49 17.75
C ALA A 56 5.88 3.87 16.42
N GLU A 57 7.15 3.51 16.25
CA GLU A 57 7.91 3.75 15.02
C GLU A 57 7.33 2.98 13.84
N PHE A 58 6.90 1.73 14.05
CA PHE A 58 6.23 0.93 13.02
C PHE A 58 4.98 1.64 12.49
N HIS A 59 4.11 2.10 13.40
CA HIS A 59 2.89 2.80 13.02
C HIS A 59 3.16 4.17 12.38
N HIS A 60 4.21 4.86 12.81
CA HIS A 60 4.66 6.11 12.18
C HIS A 60 5.12 5.88 10.74
N LEU A 61 6.05 4.94 10.54
CA LEU A 61 6.56 4.61 9.20
C LEU A 61 5.47 4.06 8.26
N ALA A 62 4.53 3.26 8.78
CA ALA A 62 3.38 2.78 8.01
C ALA A 62 2.44 3.90 7.59
N HIS A 63 2.22 4.89 8.46
CA HIS A 63 1.44 6.08 8.11
C HIS A 63 2.15 6.93 7.04
N ASP A 64 3.45 7.14 7.17
CA ASP A 64 4.23 7.89 6.18
C ASP A 64 4.25 7.19 4.82
N ARG A 65 4.45 5.86 4.81
CA ARG A 65 4.40 5.06 3.58
C ARG A 65 3.03 5.14 2.93
N ARG A 66 1.94 5.07 3.70
CA ARG A 66 0.58 5.28 3.17
C ARG A 66 0.46 6.63 2.48
N GLN A 67 0.93 7.71 3.11
CA GLN A 67 0.88 9.04 2.50
C GLN A 67 1.70 9.12 1.22
N GLN A 68 2.89 8.50 1.21
CA GLN A 68 3.72 8.40 0.01
C GLN A 68 2.98 7.70 -1.14
N ARG A 69 2.35 6.54 -0.88
CA ARG A 69 1.59 5.80 -1.91
C ARG A 69 0.38 6.58 -2.44
N LEU A 70 -0.32 7.32 -1.58
CA LEU A 70 -1.42 8.21 -2.00
C LEU A 70 -0.94 9.35 -2.90
N ASN A 71 0.21 9.94 -2.59
CA ASN A 71 0.80 10.98 -3.43
C ASN A 71 1.20 10.41 -4.80
N GLU A 72 1.86 9.25 -4.84
CA GLU A 72 2.22 8.58 -6.10
C GLU A 72 1.00 8.22 -6.95
N LEU A 73 -0.10 7.74 -6.34
CA LEU A 73 -1.36 7.52 -7.05
C LEU A 73 -1.95 8.81 -7.63
N THR A 74 -1.87 9.91 -6.87
CA THR A 74 -2.36 11.22 -7.31
C THR A 74 -1.52 11.74 -8.48
N GLU A 75 -0.19 11.68 -8.37
CA GLU A 75 0.75 12.07 -9.43
C GLU A 75 0.55 11.23 -10.70
N ALA A 76 0.34 9.91 -10.57
CA ALA A 76 0.05 9.03 -11.70
C ALA A 76 -1.27 9.39 -12.38
N LEU A 77 -2.31 9.71 -11.61
CA LEU A 77 -3.61 10.12 -12.14
C LEU A 77 -3.52 11.49 -12.83
N GLU A 78 -2.84 12.46 -12.23
CA GLU A 78 -2.60 13.77 -12.84
C GLU A 78 -1.83 13.63 -14.16
N SER A 79 -0.75 12.85 -14.17
CA SER A 79 0.03 12.57 -15.37
C SER A 79 -0.83 11.90 -16.46
N ALA A 80 -1.61 10.88 -16.12
CA ALA A 80 -2.52 10.25 -17.06
C ALA A 80 -3.59 11.22 -17.59
N SER A 81 -4.08 12.12 -16.74
CA SER A 81 -5.06 13.13 -17.12
C SER A 81 -4.51 14.11 -18.17
N PHE A 82 -3.24 14.52 -18.05
CA PHE A 82 -2.59 15.35 -19.08
C PHE A 82 -2.52 14.64 -20.44
N GLU A 83 -2.15 13.35 -20.45
CA GLU A 83 -2.11 12.56 -21.68
C GLU A 83 -3.50 12.40 -22.31
N ILE A 84 -4.53 12.16 -21.51
CA ILE A 84 -5.93 12.05 -21.98
C ILE A 84 -6.42 13.38 -22.56
N ILE A 85 -6.11 14.51 -21.91
CA ILE A 85 -6.48 15.84 -22.43
C ILE A 85 -5.79 16.10 -23.78
N ALA A 86 -4.52 15.69 -23.92
CA ALA A 86 -3.77 15.83 -25.16
C ALA A 86 -4.25 14.87 -26.26
N ASN A 87 -4.75 13.69 -25.90
CA ASN A 87 -5.26 12.69 -26.81
C ASN A 87 -6.51 11.96 -26.26
N PRO A 88 -7.72 12.53 -26.46
CA PRO A 88 -8.95 11.96 -25.91
C PRO A 88 -9.28 10.53 -26.39
N SER A 89 -8.72 10.07 -27.53
CA SER A 89 -8.96 8.71 -28.01
C SER A 89 -8.36 7.62 -27.11
N LEU A 90 -7.52 7.99 -26.13
CA LEU A 90 -6.95 7.05 -25.15
C LEU A 90 -7.99 6.45 -24.20
N ILE A 91 -9.15 7.10 -24.06
CA ILE A 91 -10.26 6.61 -23.23
C ILE A 91 -11.46 6.12 -24.07
N ASP A 92 -11.32 6.07 -25.40
CA ASP A 92 -12.36 5.49 -26.23
C ASP A 92 -12.53 4.02 -25.88
N THR A 93 -13.72 3.66 -25.43
CA THR A 93 -14.10 2.28 -25.17
C THR A 93 -14.58 1.67 -26.49
N PRO A 94 -14.01 0.53 -26.94
CA PRO A 94 -14.51 -0.13 -28.14
C PRO A 94 -15.98 -0.50 -27.95
N GLN A 95 -16.80 -0.19 -28.97
CA GLN A 95 -18.23 -0.52 -29.02
C GLN A 95 -18.48 -2.03 -29.15
#